data_AF-A0A0C2J8N7-F1
#
_entry.id   AF-A0A0C2J8N7-F1
#
_cell.length_a   1.000
_cell.length_b   1.000
_cell.length_c   1.000
_cell.angle_alpha   90.00
_cell.angle_beta   90.00
_cell.angle_gamma   90.00
#
_symmetry.space_group_name_H-M   'P 1'
#
loop_
_entity.id
_entity.type
_entity.pdbx_description
1 polymer ?
#
loop_
_entity_poly.entity_id
_entity_poly.type
_entity_poly.pdbx_seq_one_letter_code
_entity_poly.pdbx_strand_id
1 'polypeptide(L)'
;MFENGQEHSPGFMISDDGGFFWRNLRISLIQIGLGLDDIKILNEGEVIVDRKCDISDYQILTPGSDDVKRCFHGQKDILYSKYVSKICESNIKELPTIVPKSCECTPEDYRWYDS
;
A
#
# COMPACT_ATOMS: atom_id res chain seq x y z
N MET A 1 -7.85 41.35 30.06
CA MET A 1 -8.43 40.23 29.29
C MET A 1 -7.26 39.43 28.77
N PHE A 2 -7.04 38.23 29.31
CA PHE A 2 -6.01 37.31 28.83
C PHE A 2 -6.66 36.39 27.80
N GLU A 3 -6.20 36.43 26.56
CA GLU A 3 -6.55 35.41 25.57
C GLU A 3 -5.83 34.12 25.96
N ASN A 4 -6.61 33.08 26.26
CA ASN A 4 -6.11 31.72 26.40
C ASN A 4 -5.65 31.24 25.02
N GLY A 5 -4.36 31.44 24.71
CA GLY A 5 -3.69 30.82 23.58
C GLY A 5 -3.56 29.32 23.81
N GLN A 6 -4.62 28.57 23.52
CA GLN A 6 -4.56 27.12 23.49
C GLN A 6 -3.74 26.73 22.25
N GLU A 7 -2.47 26.42 22.47
CA GLU A 7 -1.53 26.03 21.43
C GLU A 7 -1.98 24.68 20.84
N HIS A 8 -2.63 24.72 19.67
CA HIS A 8 -3.02 23.52 18.95
C HIS A 8 -1.76 22.82 18.45
N SER A 9 -1.36 21.74 19.12
CA SER A 9 -0.32 20.85 18.61
C SER A 9 -0.72 20.39 17.20
N PRO A 10 0.13 20.56 16.16
CA PRO A 10 -0.18 20.07 14.83
C PRO A 10 -0.36 18.54 14.89
N GLY A 11 -1.55 18.08 14.51
CA GLY A 11 -1.88 16.66 14.41
C GLY A 11 -1.50 16.16 13.02
N PHE A 12 -0.59 15.19 12.96
CA PHE A 12 -0.23 14.55 11.70
C PHE A 12 -1.11 13.31 11.49
N MET A 13 -1.87 13.32 10.40
CA MET A 13 -2.79 12.25 10.04
C MET A 13 -2.24 11.47 8.86
N ILE A 14 -2.15 10.14 9.00
CA ILE A 14 -1.85 9.24 7.90
C ILE A 14 -3.06 8.37 7.63
N SER A 15 -3.25 8.09 6.34
CA SER A 15 -4.07 7.01 5.85
C SER A 15 -3.15 5.99 5.16
N ASP A 16 -3.36 4.73 5.48
CA ASP A 16 -2.66 3.58 4.89
C ASP A 16 -3.54 2.85 3.86
N ASP A 17 -4.81 3.26 3.72
CA ASP A 17 -5.83 2.60 2.90
C ASP A 17 -6.30 3.40 1.67
N GLY A 18 -5.55 4.44 1.29
CA GLY A 18 -5.90 5.28 0.14
C GLY A 18 -6.93 6.38 0.45
N GLY A 19 -7.11 6.72 1.73
CA GLY A 19 -7.84 7.91 2.19
C GLY A 19 -9.16 7.63 2.89
N PHE A 20 -9.50 6.37 3.18
CA PHE A 20 -10.77 5.99 3.81
C PHE A 20 -10.72 6.11 5.33
N PHE A 21 -9.63 5.69 5.97
CA PHE A 21 -9.38 5.84 7.39
C PHE A 21 -8.15 6.69 7.67
N TRP A 22 -8.28 7.58 8.66
CA TRP A 22 -7.23 8.49 9.07
C TRP A 22 -6.88 8.26 10.53
N ARG A 23 -5.58 8.13 10.85
CA ARG A 23 -5.09 7.93 12.22
C ARG A 23 -4.12 9.03 12.60
N ASN A 24 -4.21 9.50 13.84
CA ASN A 24 -3.24 10.45 14.40
C ASN A 24 -1.94 9.72 14.77
N LEU A 25 -0.81 10.13 14.20
CA LEU A 25 0.46 9.42 14.37
C LEU A 25 0.98 9.42 15.82
N ARG A 26 0.67 10.45 16.62
CA ARG A 26 1.16 10.52 18.01
C ARG A 26 0.69 9.35 18.86
N ILE A 27 -0.49 8.79 18.56
CA ILE A 27 -1.09 7.68 19.33
C ILE A 27 -0.77 6.33 18.66
N SER A 28 -0.71 6.32 17.33
CA SER A 28 -0.52 5.10 16.55
C SER A 28 0.86 4.46 16.77
N LEU A 29 1.94 5.24 16.69
CA LEU A 29 3.31 4.70 16.62
C LEU A 29 3.77 3.92 17.86
N ILE A 30 3.35 4.35 19.05
CA ILE A 30 3.65 3.66 20.32
C ILE A 30 2.98 2.28 20.37
N GLN A 31 1.85 2.12 19.68
CA GLN A 31 1.01 0.92 19.74
C GLN A 31 1.35 -0.13 18.67
N ILE A 32 2.04 0.25 17.58
CA ILE A 32 2.43 -0.65 16.47
C ILE A 32 3.93 -1.02 16.47
N GLY A 33 4.72 -0.55 17.43
CA GLY A 33 6.15 -0.93 17.54
C GLY A 33 7.01 -0.46 16.37
N LEU A 34 6.59 0.60 15.67
CA LEU A 34 7.35 1.23 14.60
C LEU A 34 8.35 2.22 15.19
N GLY A 35 9.62 2.09 14.82
CA GLY A 35 10.66 3.08 15.13
C GLY A 35 10.40 4.38 14.38
N LEU A 36 10.40 5.50 15.10
CA LEU A 36 10.17 6.85 14.57
C LEU A 36 11.34 7.38 13.71
N ASP A 37 12.37 6.58 13.52
CA ASP A 37 13.63 7.00 12.92
C ASP A 37 13.54 7.20 11.39
N ASP A 38 12.51 6.63 10.74
CA ASP A 38 12.36 6.62 9.28
C ASP A 38 11.51 7.78 8.71
N ILE A 39 10.91 8.63 9.57
CA ILE A 39 9.99 9.69 9.16
C ILE A 39 10.52 11.04 9.62
N LYS A 40 10.87 11.91 8.67
CA LYS A 40 11.23 13.31 8.94
C LYS A 40 10.17 14.24 8.36
N ILE A 41 9.61 15.11 9.20
CA ILE A 41 8.70 16.17 8.78
C ILE A 41 9.54 17.41 8.48
N LEU A 42 9.48 17.90 7.23
CA LEU A 42 10.10 19.17 6.83
C LEU A 42 9.01 20.19 6.50
N ASN A 43 9.13 21.41 7.04
CA ASN A 43 8.25 22.55 6.74
C ASN A 43 6.73 22.21 6.69
N GLU A 44 5.94 22.96 5.92
CA GLU A 44 4.47 22.95 5.82
C GLU A 44 3.86 21.61 5.31
N GLY A 45 4.07 20.52 6.05
CA GLY A 45 3.36 19.26 5.82
C GLY A 45 4.03 18.29 4.84
N GLU A 46 5.28 18.51 4.45
CA GLU A 46 6.03 17.56 3.63
C GLU A 46 6.67 16.49 4.52
N VAL A 47 6.42 15.22 4.16
CA VAL A 47 6.95 14.07 4.90
C VAL A 47 7.95 13.35 4.03
N ILE A 48 9.21 13.34 4.47
CA ILE A 48 10.26 12.56 3.86
C ILE A 48 10.26 11.18 4.51
N VAL A 49 10.14 10.17 3.67
CA VAL A 49 10.37 8.79 4.04
C VAL A 49 11.82 8.46 3.70
N ASP A 50 12.65 8.19 4.71
CA ASP A 50 14.12 8.13 4.55
C ASP A 50 14.61 6.83 3.89
N ARG A 51 13.69 5.97 3.45
CA ARG A 51 13.96 4.64 2.91
C ARG A 51 13.14 4.35 1.64
N LYS A 52 13.81 3.78 0.64
CA LYS A 52 13.15 3.18 -0.53
C LYS A 52 12.60 1.79 -0.18
N CYS A 53 11.46 1.42 -0.75
CA CYS A 53 10.90 0.08 -0.54
C CYS A 53 11.76 -0.99 -1.19
N ASP A 54 12.02 -2.07 -0.46
CA ASP A 54 12.66 -3.28 -1.00
C ASP A 54 11.61 -4.26 -1.51
N ILE A 55 12.02 -5.27 -2.29
CA ILE A 55 11.11 -6.30 -2.80
C ILE A 55 10.30 -7.00 -1.70
N SER A 56 10.86 -7.15 -0.50
CA SER A 56 10.19 -7.74 0.67
C SER A 56 9.05 -6.89 1.22
N ASP A 57 8.96 -5.61 0.82
CA ASP A 57 7.89 -4.70 1.20
C ASP A 57 6.70 -4.77 0.23
N TYR A 58 6.81 -5.58 -0.82
CA TYR A 58 5.76 -5.81 -1.80
C TYR A 58 5.21 -7.24 -1.73
N GLN A 59 3.96 -7.38 -2.12
CA GLN A 59 3.32 -8.63 -2.49
C GLN A 59 3.02 -8.63 -3.97
N ILE A 60 2.98 -9.82 -4.58
CA ILE A 60 2.56 -9.99 -5.96
C ILE A 60 1.09 -10.42 -5.96
N LEU A 61 0.26 -9.70 -6.71
CA LEU A 61 -1.18 -9.95 -6.79
C LEU A 61 -1.63 -10.25 -8.22
N THR A 62 -2.82 -10.81 -8.32
CA THR A 62 -3.57 -10.98 -9.57
C THR A 62 -4.83 -10.10 -9.47
N PRO A 63 -5.11 -9.21 -10.43
CA PRO A 63 -6.31 -8.37 -10.40
C PRO A 63 -7.61 -9.19 -10.29
N GLY A 64 -8.58 -8.67 -9.53
CA GLY A 64 -9.93 -9.22 -9.48
C GLY A 64 -10.08 -10.52 -8.68
N SER A 65 -9.05 -10.95 -7.94
CA SER A 65 -9.10 -12.16 -7.11
C SER A 65 -9.60 -11.86 -5.68
N ASP A 66 -10.80 -11.31 -5.53
CA ASP A 66 -11.35 -11.09 -4.18
C ASP A 66 -11.91 -12.38 -3.58
N ASP A 67 -12.33 -13.35 -4.39
CA ASP A 67 -12.71 -14.67 -3.89
C ASP A 67 -12.63 -15.76 -4.98
N VAL A 68 -12.06 -16.91 -4.60
CA VAL A 68 -12.07 -18.22 -5.30
C VAL A 68 -11.24 -18.36 -6.60
N LYS A 69 -11.03 -17.32 -7.40
CA LYS A 69 -10.28 -17.43 -8.68
C LYS A 69 -9.02 -16.56 -8.70
N ARG A 70 -7.86 -17.22 -8.61
CA ARG A 70 -6.52 -16.59 -8.60
C ARG A 70 -5.97 -16.28 -10.00
N CYS A 71 -6.83 -16.23 -11.02
CA CYS A 71 -6.42 -16.14 -12.42
C CYS A 71 -7.22 -15.07 -13.14
N PHE A 72 -6.51 -14.23 -13.87
CA PHE A 72 -7.02 -13.12 -14.65
C PHE A 72 -6.54 -13.30 -16.10
N HIS A 73 -7.49 -13.51 -17.03
CA HIS A 73 -7.20 -13.85 -18.43
C HIS A 73 -6.20 -15.01 -18.59
N GLY A 74 -6.40 -16.10 -17.83
CA GLY A 74 -5.53 -17.27 -17.86
C GLY A 74 -4.13 -17.05 -17.26
N GLN A 75 -3.90 -15.94 -16.56
CA GLN A 75 -2.61 -15.62 -15.93
C GLN A 75 -2.76 -15.24 -14.46
N LYS A 76 -1.68 -15.41 -13.69
CA LYS A 76 -1.56 -14.97 -12.30
C LYS A 76 -0.20 -14.36 -12.04
N ASP A 77 -0.06 -13.75 -10.87
CA ASP A 77 1.15 -13.07 -10.41
C ASP A 77 1.52 -11.94 -11.39
N ILE A 78 0.73 -10.86 -11.44
CA ILE A 78 0.81 -9.86 -12.54
C ILE A 78 1.32 -8.50 -12.05
N LEU A 79 1.04 -8.12 -10.80
CA LEU A 79 1.36 -6.78 -10.29
C LEU A 79 2.03 -6.81 -8.93
N TYR A 80 2.92 -5.85 -8.68
CA TYR A 80 3.40 -5.53 -7.35
C TYR A 80 2.41 -4.62 -6.64
N SER A 81 2.12 -4.95 -5.39
CA SER A 81 1.35 -4.11 -4.47
C SER A 81 2.14 -3.98 -3.18
N LYS A 82 2.33 -2.75 -2.69
CA LYS A 82 3.06 -2.52 -1.44
C LYS A 82 2.21 -3.00 -0.26
N TYR A 83 2.82 -3.67 0.71
CA TYR A 83 2.14 -3.97 1.96
C TYR A 83 1.73 -2.68 2.65
N VAL A 84 0.48 -2.62 3.09
CA VAL A 84 -0.10 -1.47 3.82
C VAL A 84 0.70 -1.15 5.09
N SER A 85 1.26 -2.18 5.74
CA SER A 85 2.09 -2.03 6.95
C SER A 85 3.52 -1.53 6.70
N LYS A 86 3.93 -1.31 5.45
CA LYS A 86 5.30 -0.90 5.08
C LYS A 86 5.35 0.57 4.67
N ILE A 87 6.03 1.36 5.50
CA ILE A 87 6.28 2.78 5.26
C ILE A 87 7.64 2.92 4.58
N CYS A 88 7.62 3.22 3.28
CA CYS A 88 8.77 3.38 2.42
C CYS A 88 8.35 4.09 1.12
N GLU A 89 9.31 4.72 0.44
CA GLU A 89 9.10 5.32 -0.88
C GLU A 89 8.98 4.22 -1.96
N SER A 90 7.84 4.19 -2.64
CA SER A 90 7.56 3.16 -3.64
C SER A 90 8.34 3.41 -4.93
N ASN A 91 9.13 2.44 -5.38
CA ASN A 91 9.80 2.51 -6.67
C ASN A 91 9.67 1.20 -7.47
N ILE A 92 8.52 1.05 -8.14
CA ILE A 92 8.18 -0.17 -8.89
C ILE A 92 9.12 -0.36 -10.10
N LYS A 93 9.73 0.71 -10.64
CA LYS A 93 10.61 0.64 -11.82
C LYS A 93 11.94 -0.05 -11.53
N GLU A 94 12.39 -0.02 -10.28
CA GLU A 94 13.63 -0.67 -9.84
C GLU A 94 13.41 -2.15 -9.44
N LEU A 95 12.15 -2.61 -9.36
CA LEU A 95 11.83 -4.00 -9.02
C LEU A 95 12.08 -4.93 -10.22
N PRO A 96 12.42 -6.21 -9.95
CA PRO A 96 12.54 -7.22 -11.00
C PRO A 96 11.25 -7.33 -11.82
N THR A 97 11.38 -7.58 -13.12
CA THR A 97 10.21 -7.82 -13.96
C THR A 97 9.48 -9.08 -13.51
N ILE A 98 8.18 -8.94 -13.24
CA ILE A 98 7.33 -10.09 -12.94
C ILE A 98 7.16 -10.91 -14.22
N VAL A 99 7.33 -12.22 -14.11
CA VAL A 99 6.99 -13.17 -15.17
C VAL A 99 5.62 -13.78 -14.82
N PRO A 100 4.53 -13.37 -15.50
CA PRO A 100 3.20 -13.90 -15.21
C PRO A 100 3.19 -15.40 -15.43
N LYS A 101 2.49 -16.12 -14.54
CA LYS A 101 2.35 -17.57 -14.65
C LYS A 101 1.02 -17.90 -15.31
N SER A 102 1.04 -18.81 -16.27
CA SER A 102 -0.19 -19.37 -16.83
C SER A 102 -0.97 -20.15 -15.79
N CYS A 103 -2.30 -20.11 -15.93
CA CYS A 103 -3.24 -20.91 -15.17
C CYS A 103 -3.77 -22.08 -15.99
N GLU A 104 -4.34 -23.08 -15.31
CA GLU A 104 -5.17 -24.09 -15.97
C GLU A 104 -6.44 -23.43 -16.49
N CYS A 105 -6.86 -23.81 -17.70
CA CYS A 105 -8.08 -23.30 -18.30
C CYS A 105 -9.30 -23.77 -17.50
N THR A 106 -10.20 -22.85 -17.18
CA THR A 106 -11.49 -23.16 -16.60
C THR A 106 -12.60 -22.97 -17.64
N PRO A 107 -13.82 -23.49 -17.43
CA PRO A 107 -14.93 -23.27 -18.37
C PRO A 107 -15.21 -21.79 -18.69
N GLU A 108 -14.89 -20.88 -17.77
CA GLU A 108 -15.05 -19.43 -17.97
C GLU A 108 -14.06 -18.81 -18.95
N ASP A 109 -12.97 -19.51 -19.30
CA ASP A 109 -12.02 -19.06 -20.32
C ASP A 109 -12.51 -19.30 -21.76
N TYR A 110 -13.59 -20.07 -21.94
CA TYR A 110 -14.13 -20.43 -23.25
C TYR A 110 -15.37 -19.60 -23.58
N ARG A 111 -15.48 -19.21 -24.86
CA ARG A 111 -16.70 -18.57 -25.38
C ARG A 111 -17.75 -19.64 -25.65
N TRP A 112 -18.99 -19.35 -25.28
CA TRP A 112 -20.14 -20.13 -25.74
C TRP A 112 -20.36 -19.84 -27.22
N TYR A 113 -20.51 -20.90 -28.02
CA TYR A 113 -20.97 -20.78 -29.39
C TYR A 113 -22.49 -20.99 -29.36
N ASP A 114 -23.26 -19.93 -29.56
CA ASP A 114 -24.69 -20.05 -29.81
C ASP A 114 -24.86 -20.54 -31.25
N SER A 115 -25.32 -21.79 -31.40
CA SER A 115 -25.68 -22.42 -32.68
C SER A 115 -27.09 -22.07 -33.12
#